data_AF-A0A496BHD1-F1
#
_entry.id   AF-A0A496BHD1-F1
#
_cell.length_a   1.000
_cell.length_b   1.000
_cell.length_c   1.000
_cell.angle_alpha   90.00
_cell.angle_beta   90.00
_cell.angle_gamma   90.00
#
_symmetry.space_group_name_H-M   'P 1'
#
loop_
_entity.id
_entity.type
_entity.pdbx_description
1 polymer ?
#
loop_
_entity_poly.entity_id
_entity_poly.type
_entity_poly.pdbx_seq_one_letter_code
_entity_poly.pdbx_strand_id
1 'polypeptide(L)'
;FKLAESNYRTEDDVRTEDVQTYLAHLERAIDALREGWREEDVLYEVALKEGYPLDSVIERVTGLATNTIFRVASPRDARFESAPTGELSASEGQRFYVCLDAALVQGDIERLRLSKDSVFICRDVALTDTLAANLALQCRLKTI
;
A
#
# COMPACT_ATOMS: atom_id res chain seq x y z
N PHE A 1 20.55 5.07 -0.33
CA PHE A 1 19.53 5.32 -1.36
C PHE A 1 20.20 5.78 -2.66
N LYS A 2 19.74 5.28 -3.80
CA LYS A 2 20.22 5.66 -5.14
C LYS A 2 18.99 5.87 -6.02
N LEU A 3 19.04 6.86 -6.91
CA LEU A 3 17.99 7.05 -7.91
C LEU A 3 18.04 5.93 -8.96
N ALA A 4 16.90 5.32 -9.21
CA ALA A 4 16.67 4.31 -10.22
C ALA A 4 15.30 4.55 -10.86
N GLU A 5 14.98 3.81 -11.93
CA GLU A 5 13.66 3.85 -12.53
C GLU A 5 12.58 3.38 -11.54
N SER A 6 11.42 4.04 -11.59
CA SER A 6 10.25 3.77 -10.75
C SER A 6 9.81 2.30 -10.85
N ASN A 7 9.27 1.77 -9.75
CA ASN A 7 8.64 0.45 -9.75
C ASN A 7 7.21 0.48 -10.30
N TYR A 8 6.64 1.67 -10.49
CA TYR A 8 5.38 1.86 -11.17
C TYR A 8 5.60 1.86 -12.67
N ARG A 9 4.69 1.21 -13.39
CA ARG A 9 4.63 1.31 -14.84
C ARG A 9 4.19 2.72 -15.21
N THR A 10 4.85 3.29 -16.21
CA THR A 10 4.38 4.49 -16.90
C THR A 10 3.45 4.05 -18.02
N GLU A 11 2.29 4.68 -18.17
CA GLU A 11 1.43 4.45 -19.33
C GLU A 11 2.12 5.00 -20.59
N ASP A 12 2.46 4.11 -21.53
CA ASP A 12 2.90 4.50 -22.86
C ASP A 12 1.67 4.66 -23.77
N ASP A 13 1.59 5.75 -24.54
CA ASP A 13 0.52 5.95 -25.54
C ASP A 13 0.72 4.96 -26.69
N VAL A 14 0.01 3.83 -26.64
CA VAL A 14 0.16 2.75 -27.61
C VAL A 14 -0.95 2.83 -28.64
N ARG A 15 -0.58 3.30 -29.84
CA ARG A 15 -1.41 3.25 -31.04
C ARG A 15 -0.88 2.15 -31.96
N THR A 16 -1.35 0.93 -31.74
CA THR A 16 -1.00 -0.23 -32.58
C THR A 16 -2.25 -0.82 -33.21
N GLU A 17 -2.15 -1.26 -34.47
CA GLU A 17 -3.21 -1.97 -35.18
C GLU A 17 -3.15 -3.49 -34.94
N ASP A 18 -2.09 -3.99 -34.29
CA ASP A 18 -1.95 -5.41 -33.95
C ASP A 18 -2.68 -5.78 -32.66
N VAL A 19 -3.64 -6.70 -32.80
CA VAL A 19 -4.50 -7.17 -31.71
C VAL A 19 -3.70 -7.84 -30.59
N GLN A 20 -2.67 -8.63 -30.92
CA GLN A 20 -1.90 -9.35 -29.89
C GLN A 20 -1.05 -8.39 -29.05
N THR A 21 -0.42 -7.41 -29.70
CA THR A 21 0.31 -6.34 -29.02
C THR A 21 -0.63 -5.52 -28.14
N TYR A 22 -1.84 -5.20 -28.62
CA TYR A 22 -2.85 -4.49 -27.85
C TYR A 22 -3.32 -5.27 -26.61
N LEU A 23 -3.59 -6.58 -26.76
CA LEU A 23 -3.97 -7.44 -25.64
C LEU A 23 -2.87 -7.51 -24.57
N ALA A 24 -1.62 -7.68 -24.97
CA ALA A 24 -0.50 -7.67 -24.03
C ALA A 24 -0.34 -6.32 -23.31
N HIS A 25 -0.68 -5.21 -23.97
CA HIS A 25 -0.71 -3.89 -23.33
C HIS A 25 -1.85 -3.78 -22.31
N LEU A 26 -3.05 -4.27 -22.63
CA LEU A 26 -4.17 -4.29 -21.70
C LEU A 26 -3.87 -5.14 -20.46
N GLU A 27 -3.26 -6.31 -20.63
CA GLU A 27 -2.87 -7.17 -19.51
C GLU A 27 -1.83 -6.51 -18.60
N ARG A 28 -0.89 -5.76 -19.17
CA ARG A 28 0.11 -4.98 -18.40
C ARG A 28 -0.49 -3.78 -17.68
N ALA A 29 -1.63 -3.27 -18.14
CA ALA A 29 -2.35 -2.19 -17.48
C ALA A 29 -3.12 -2.66 -16.25
N ILE A 30 -3.28 -3.98 -16.05
CA ILE A 30 -3.98 -4.54 -14.88
C ILE A 30 -3.17 -4.30 -13.60
N ASP A 31 -1.86 -4.56 -13.61
CA ASP A 31 -0.99 -4.38 -12.45
C ASP A 31 -0.04 -3.20 -12.66
N ALA A 32 -0.18 -2.20 -11.80
CA ALA A 32 0.64 -1.00 -11.87
C ALA A 32 2.12 -1.23 -11.55
N LEU A 33 2.47 -2.34 -10.87
CA LEU A 33 3.85 -2.66 -10.57
C LEU A 33 4.55 -3.37 -11.74
N ARG A 34 5.80 -2.97 -12.00
CA ARG A 34 6.64 -3.59 -13.04
C ARG A 34 7.10 -5.00 -12.65
N GLU A 35 7.29 -5.88 -13.61
CA GLU A 35 7.87 -7.21 -13.32
C GLU A 35 9.23 -7.10 -12.61
N GLY A 36 9.43 -7.96 -11.60
CA GLY A 36 10.67 -7.98 -10.81
C GLY A 36 10.80 -6.86 -9.76
N TRP A 37 9.70 -6.16 -9.43
CA TRP A 37 9.69 -5.20 -8.32
C TRP A 37 10.14 -5.85 -7.00
N ARG A 38 10.79 -5.07 -6.14
CA ARG A 38 11.19 -5.48 -4.80
C ARG A 38 10.31 -4.79 -3.77
N GLU A 39 9.82 -5.56 -2.80
CA GLU A 39 8.93 -5.09 -1.73
C GLU A 39 9.46 -3.84 -1.03
N GLU A 40 10.72 -3.86 -0.58
CA GLU A 40 11.37 -2.72 0.07
C GLU A 40 11.39 -1.47 -0.81
N ASP A 41 11.72 -1.61 -2.09
CA ASP A 41 11.81 -0.47 -3.03
C ASP A 41 10.42 0.16 -3.24
N VAL A 42 9.37 -0.66 -3.37
CA VAL A 42 7.98 -0.19 -3.51
C VAL A 42 7.51 0.48 -2.22
N LEU A 43 7.80 -0.10 -1.05
CA LEU A 43 7.40 0.47 0.25
C LEU A 43 8.00 1.86 0.47
N TYR A 44 9.29 2.05 0.15
CA TYR A 44 9.92 3.37 0.23
C TYR A 44 9.39 4.35 -0.83
N GLU A 45 9.09 3.87 -2.04
CA GLU A 45 8.50 4.71 -3.08
C GLU A 45 7.09 5.19 -2.70
N VAL A 46 6.26 4.30 -2.14
CA VAL A 46 4.94 4.65 -1.60
C VAL A 46 5.07 5.66 -0.46
N ALA A 47 5.99 5.41 0.49
CA ALA A 47 6.23 6.33 1.60
C ALA A 47 6.58 7.75 1.12
N LEU A 48 7.50 7.86 0.16
CA LEU A 48 7.87 9.15 -0.42
C LEU A 48 6.69 9.84 -1.13
N LYS A 49 5.89 9.09 -1.89
CA LYS A 49 4.68 9.62 -2.56
C LYS A 49 3.63 10.13 -1.57
N GLU A 50 3.52 9.48 -0.41
CA GLU A 50 2.63 9.89 0.68
C GLU A 50 3.20 11.01 1.57
N GLY A 51 4.41 11.50 1.25
CA GLY A 51 5.04 12.62 1.94
C GLY A 51 5.84 12.24 3.19
N TYR A 52 6.16 10.95 3.36
CA TYR A 52 6.96 10.46 4.47
C TYR A 52 8.46 10.58 4.20
N PRO A 53 9.29 10.85 5.22
CA PRO A 53 10.72 10.98 5.06
C PRO A 53 11.41 9.62 4.81
N LEU A 54 12.62 9.63 4.24
CA LEU A 54 13.39 8.40 3.96
C LEU A 54 13.79 7.60 5.19
N ASP A 55 13.83 8.22 6.36
CA ASP A 55 14.12 7.56 7.64
C ASP A 55 12.87 6.93 8.27
N SER A 56 11.73 6.94 7.57
CA SER A 56 10.49 6.31 8.03
C SER A 56 10.69 4.87 8.47
N VAL A 57 9.94 4.54 9.53
CA VAL A 57 9.95 3.21 10.13
C VAL A 57 8.90 2.39 9.41
N ILE A 58 9.35 1.28 8.82
CA ILE A 58 8.52 0.32 8.10
C ILE A 58 8.53 -0.97 8.92
N GLU A 59 7.37 -1.37 9.43
CA GLU A 59 7.24 -2.55 10.29
C GLU A 59 6.19 -3.50 9.72
N ARG A 60 6.51 -4.79 9.69
CA ARG A 60 5.53 -5.81 9.33
C ARG A 60 4.54 -5.98 10.48
N VAL A 61 3.24 -5.90 10.15
CA VAL A 61 2.18 -6.20 11.12
C VAL A 61 2.18 -7.71 11.40
N THR A 62 2.23 -8.06 12.68
CA THR A 62 2.19 -9.45 13.14
C THR A 62 0.76 -9.86 13.54
N GLY A 63 0.49 -11.17 13.57
CA GLY A 63 -0.84 -11.69 13.92
C GLY A 63 -1.84 -11.77 12.76
N LEU A 64 -1.38 -11.58 11.52
CA LEU A 64 -2.14 -11.83 10.30
C LEU A 64 -1.93 -13.28 9.83
N ALA A 65 -2.96 -13.88 9.24
CA ALA A 65 -2.95 -15.28 8.85
C ALA A 65 -2.37 -15.50 7.45
N THR A 66 -2.66 -14.60 6.52
CA THR A 66 -2.41 -14.77 5.10
C THR A 66 -1.68 -13.56 4.51
N ASN A 67 -2.16 -12.35 4.78
CA ASN A 67 -1.64 -11.16 4.14
C ASN A 67 -0.38 -10.62 4.79
N THR A 68 0.54 -10.14 3.95
CA THR A 68 1.71 -9.37 4.34
C THR A 68 1.37 -7.89 4.29
N ILE A 69 1.17 -7.32 5.48
CA ILE A 69 0.82 -5.91 5.64
C ILE A 69 1.94 -5.21 6.40
N PHE A 70 2.36 -4.08 5.87
CA PHE A 70 3.35 -3.20 6.46
C PHE A 70 2.67 -1.97 7.00
N ARG A 71 3.16 -1.50 8.14
CA ARG A 71 2.84 -0.21 8.70
C ARG A 71 4.02 0.71 8.50
N VAL A 72 3.75 1.89 7.94
CA VAL A 72 4.75 2.92 7.71
C VAL A 72 4.39 4.12 8.57
N ALA A 73 5.36 4.59 9.35
CA ALA A 73 5.23 5.76 10.22
C ALA A 73 6.51 6.60 10.19
N SER A 74 6.37 7.91 10.42
CA SER A 74 7.53 8.78 10.59
C SER A 74 8.30 8.40 11.88
N PRO A 75 9.63 8.59 11.96
CA PRO A 75 10.41 8.26 13.17
C PRO A 75 9.97 9.00 14.43
N ARG A 76 9.36 10.18 14.25
CA ARG A 76 8.77 10.95 15.35
C ARG A 76 7.58 10.23 15.98
N ASP A 77 6.80 9.55 15.16
CA ASP A 77 5.51 8.95 15.51
C ASP A 77 5.68 7.50 15.96
N ALA A 78 6.60 6.76 15.34
CA ALA A 78 6.94 5.38 15.72
C ALA A 78 7.46 5.27 17.18
N ARG A 79 8.08 6.34 17.70
CA ARG A 79 8.58 6.38 19.09
C ARG A 79 7.48 6.61 20.13
N PHE A 80 6.30 7.07 19.74
CA PHE A 80 5.19 7.38 20.65
C PHE A 80 4.28 6.18 20.93
N GLU A 81 4.31 5.14 20.10
CA GLU A 81 3.48 3.93 20.27
C GLU A 81 4.01 2.92 21.30
N SER A 82 5.23 3.09 21.82
CA SER A 82 5.80 2.21 22.84
C SER A 82 5.27 2.46 24.26
N ALA A 83 4.25 3.30 24.45
CA ALA A 83 3.63 3.55 25.76
C ALA A 83 2.50 2.52 26.05
N PRO A 84 2.63 1.66 27.07
CA PRO A 84 1.68 0.60 27.37
C PRO A 84 0.56 1.12 28.27
N THR A 85 -0.21 2.14 27.88
CA THR A 85 -1.41 2.52 28.63
C THR A 85 -2.37 3.28 27.72
N GLY A 86 -3.62 2.80 27.65
CA GLY A 86 -4.67 3.29 26.75
C GLY A 86 -5.21 4.68 27.11
N GLU A 87 -4.36 5.69 27.02
CA GLU A 87 -4.77 7.09 26.96
C GLU A 87 -4.46 7.62 25.55
N LEU A 88 -5.51 8.04 24.84
CA LEU A 88 -5.42 8.68 23.53
C LEU A 88 -4.51 9.92 23.64
N SER A 89 -3.26 9.80 23.19
CA SER A 89 -2.43 10.97 22.93
C SER A 89 -2.99 11.68 21.70
N ALA A 90 -3.35 12.95 21.84
CA ALA A 90 -4.06 13.78 20.85
C ALA A 90 -3.25 14.11 19.57
N SER A 91 -2.19 13.37 19.30
CA SER A 91 -1.50 13.33 18.03
C SER A 91 -1.25 11.87 17.68
N GLU A 92 -2.27 11.17 17.17
CA GLU A 92 -2.02 9.96 16.39
C GLU A 92 -1.12 10.41 15.24
N GLY A 93 0.16 10.10 15.36
CA GLY A 93 1.14 10.44 14.35
C GLY A 93 0.70 9.93 12.97
N GLN A 94 1.14 10.60 11.92
CA GLN A 94 0.76 10.21 10.58
C GLN A 94 1.31 8.79 10.34
N ARG A 95 0.42 7.83 10.10
CA ARG A 95 0.77 6.45 9.74
C ARG A 95 -0.16 5.95 8.65
N PHE A 96 0.34 5.00 7.86
CA PHE A 96 -0.46 4.30 6.88
C PHE A 96 -0.07 2.82 6.81
N TYR A 97 -0.97 2.04 6.23
CA TYR A 97 -0.78 0.62 6.03
C TYR A 97 -0.64 0.33 4.53
N VAL A 98 0.25 -0.60 4.18
CA VAL A 98 0.48 -1.04 2.80
C VAL A 98 0.38 -2.55 2.72
N CYS A 99 -0.33 -3.05 1.72
CA CYS A 99 -0.28 -4.46 1.33
C CYS A 99 0.10 -4.58 -0.15
N LEU A 100 1.15 -5.36 -0.44
CA LEU A 100 1.64 -5.59 -1.80
C LEU A 100 1.27 -6.99 -2.35
N ASP A 101 0.48 -7.76 -1.59
CA ASP A 101 0.00 -9.07 -2.02
C ASP A 101 -0.94 -8.94 -3.23
N ALA A 102 -1.02 -10.00 -4.03
CA ALA A 102 -1.90 -10.04 -5.20
C ALA A 102 -3.38 -10.25 -4.86
N ALA A 103 -3.72 -10.56 -3.61
CA ALA A 103 -5.09 -10.76 -3.15
C ALA A 103 -5.21 -10.41 -1.67
N LEU A 104 -6.29 -9.74 -1.30
CA LEU A 104 -6.58 -9.37 0.09
C LEU A 104 -7.62 -10.30 0.72
N VAL A 105 -7.37 -10.70 1.96
CA VAL A 105 -8.25 -11.50 2.80
C VAL A 105 -8.91 -10.60 3.84
N GLN A 106 -10.24 -10.53 3.79
CA GLN A 106 -11.03 -9.68 4.68
C GLN A 106 -10.73 -9.92 6.17
N GLY A 107 -10.52 -11.18 6.59
CA GLY A 107 -10.23 -11.50 7.98
C GLY A 107 -8.91 -10.90 8.50
N ASP A 108 -7.92 -10.65 7.65
CA ASP A 108 -6.68 -9.97 8.05
C ASP A 108 -6.85 -8.45 8.10
N ILE A 109 -7.63 -7.89 7.17
CA ILE A 109 -7.99 -6.47 7.17
C ILE A 109 -8.76 -6.09 8.44
N GLU A 110 -9.75 -6.90 8.82
CA GLU A 110 -10.56 -6.65 10.03
C GLU A 110 -9.71 -6.66 11.32
N ARG A 111 -8.64 -7.46 11.34
CA ARG A 111 -7.69 -7.51 12.47
C ARG A 111 -6.87 -6.24 12.62
N LEU A 112 -6.68 -5.47 11.55
CA LEU A 112 -5.98 -4.17 11.61
C LEU A 112 -6.78 -3.11 12.37
N ARG A 113 -8.09 -3.31 12.56
CA ARG A 113 -8.99 -2.35 13.24
C ARG A 113 -8.84 -0.93 12.68
N LEU A 114 -8.88 -0.81 11.36
CA LEU A 114 -8.76 0.47 10.66
C LEU A 114 -9.90 1.42 11.08
N SER A 115 -9.56 2.70 11.23
CA SER A 115 -10.49 3.79 11.48
C SER A 115 -10.67 4.65 10.22
N LYS A 116 -11.66 5.55 10.21
CA LYS A 116 -11.92 6.47 9.08
C LYS A 116 -10.74 7.37 8.75
N ASP A 117 -9.88 7.63 9.73
CA ASP A 117 -8.68 8.47 9.57
C ASP A 117 -7.45 7.66 9.11
N SER A 118 -7.54 6.32 9.19
CA SER A 118 -6.48 5.43 8.74
C SER A 118 -6.37 5.46 7.21
N VAL A 119 -5.13 5.50 6.70
CA VAL A 119 -4.86 5.33 5.28
C VAL A 119 -4.42 3.88 5.02
N PHE A 120 -5.09 3.22 4.08
CA PHE A 120 -4.75 1.87 3.64
C PHE A 120 -4.46 1.89 2.15
N ILE A 121 -3.28 1.42 1.78
CA ILE A 121 -2.78 1.38 0.42
C ILE A 121 -2.60 -0.08 0.01
N CYS A 122 -3.15 -0.46 -1.14
CA CYS A 122 -2.96 -1.81 -1.66
C CYS A 122 -2.89 -1.79 -3.18
N ARG A 123 -2.42 -2.88 -3.78
CA ARG A 123 -2.45 -3.02 -5.24
C ARG A 123 -3.90 -3.10 -5.72
N ASP A 124 -4.21 -2.39 -6.79
CA ASP A 124 -5.58 -2.37 -7.34
C ASP A 124 -6.08 -3.79 -7.66
N VAL A 125 -5.21 -4.62 -8.24
CA VAL A 125 -5.48 -6.03 -8.56
C VAL A 125 -5.83 -6.92 -7.36
N ALA A 126 -5.46 -6.48 -6.15
CA ALA A 126 -5.70 -7.26 -4.94
C ALA A 126 -7.13 -7.09 -4.40
N LEU A 127 -7.88 -6.13 -4.96
CA LEU A 127 -9.23 -5.80 -4.54
C LEU A 127 -10.28 -6.48 -5.43
N THR A 128 -11.36 -6.88 -4.76
CA THR A 128 -12.63 -7.13 -5.42
C THR A 128 -13.54 -5.93 -5.19
N ASP A 129 -14.54 -5.71 -6.06
CA ASP A 129 -15.48 -4.58 -5.94
C ASP A 129 -16.13 -4.52 -4.55
N THR A 130 -16.49 -5.68 -3.99
CA THR A 130 -17.07 -5.78 -2.64
C THR A 130 -16.07 -5.38 -1.56
N LEU A 131 -14.82 -5.82 -1.66
CA LEU A 131 -13.79 -5.49 -0.68
C LEU A 131 -13.41 -4.01 -0.74
N ALA A 132 -13.28 -3.44 -1.93
CA ALA A 132 -13.00 -2.03 -2.14
C ALA A 132 -14.09 -1.15 -1.51
N ALA A 133 -15.37 -1.48 -1.74
CA ALA A 133 -16.50 -0.77 -1.15
C ALA A 133 -16.47 -0.82 0.39
N ASN A 134 -16.23 -2.01 0.96
CA ASN A 134 -16.16 -2.18 2.41
C ASN A 134 -14.99 -1.40 3.03
N LEU A 135 -13.81 -1.45 2.41
CA LEU A 135 -12.62 -0.73 2.87
C LEU A 135 -12.82 0.79 2.79
N ALA A 136 -13.41 1.30 1.71
CA ALA A 136 -13.66 2.73 1.53
C ALA A 136 -14.66 3.30 2.56
N LEU A 137 -15.54 2.47 3.13
CA LEU A 137 -16.43 2.86 4.23
C LEU A 137 -15.71 2.90 5.59
N GLN A 138 -14.66 2.11 5.76
CA GLN A 138 -13.95 1.93 7.01
C GLN A 138 -12.72 2.84 7.15
N CYS A 139 -12.04 3.15 6.03
CA CYS A 139 -10.77 3.87 6.01
C CYS A 139 -10.60 4.69 4.72
N ARG A 140 -9.53 5.48 4.65
CA ARG A 140 -9.09 6.15 3.42
C ARG A 140 -8.33 5.15 2.56
N LEU A 141 -9.05 4.44 1.69
CA LEU A 141 -8.49 3.51 0.73
C LEU A 141 -7.78 4.27 -0.40
N LYS A 142 -6.55 3.86 -0.71
CA LYS A 142 -5.82 4.22 -1.93
C LYS A 142 -5.37 2.94 -2.62
N THR A 143 -5.34 2.96 -3.94
CA THR A 143 -4.78 1.88 -4.74
C THR A 143 -3.51 2.33 -5.42
N ILE A 144 -2.60 1.38 -5.59
CA ILE A 144 -1.36 1.56 -6.35
C ILE A 144 -1.32 0.65 -7.54
#